data_AF-A0A929W9Q5-F1
#
_entry.id   AF-A0A929W9Q5-F1
#
_cell.length_a   1.000
_cell.length_b   1.000
_cell.length_c   1.000
_cell.angle_alpha   90.00
_cell.angle_beta   90.00
_cell.angle_gamma   90.00
#
_symmetry.space_group_name_H-M   'P 1'
#
loop_
_entity.id
_entity.type
_entity.pdbx_description
1 polymer ?
#
loop_
_entity_poly.entity_id
_entity_poly.type
_entity_poly.pdbx_seq_one_letter_code
_entity_poly.pdbx_strand_id
1 'polypeptide(L)'
;NFSSSSFNYYYQRARDNYIQTLYHESAHTLHQESPIPEEFIKLTISDYQGDNAFVYWYQRGISSLTAGFISDYASKNPEEDIAELYGTYMVLLPEEWEQLMVQADHKYKPEALYTGRQILERKLEIMKEYLKTNYNLDIDVVRAEANRRMSASKNGAGWSVPAFNEFIKHDFTKLPPSYYSSIPKY
;
A
#
# COMPACT_ATOMS: atom_id res chain seq x y z
N ASN A 1 20.16 11.09 -24.47
CA ASN A 1 18.91 11.85 -24.23
C ASN A 1 17.80 10.92 -23.79
N PHE A 2 17.64 10.70 -22.48
CA PHE A 2 16.43 10.06 -21.95
C PHE A 2 15.32 11.12 -21.95
N SER A 3 14.23 10.89 -22.68
CA SER A 3 13.04 11.74 -22.58
C SER A 3 12.39 11.56 -21.21
N SER A 4 11.75 12.60 -20.68
CA SER A 4 10.97 12.55 -19.43
C SER A 4 9.90 11.45 -19.44
N SER A 5 9.33 11.15 -20.61
CA SER A 5 8.37 10.06 -20.81
C SER A 5 8.98 8.66 -20.60
N SER A 6 10.20 8.43 -21.09
CA SER A 6 10.89 7.14 -20.92
C SER A 6 11.28 6.91 -19.47
N PHE A 7 11.75 7.96 -18.79
CA PHE A 7 12.10 7.90 -17.38
C PHE A 7 10.89 7.58 -16.49
N ASN A 8 9.76 8.27 -16.70
CA ASN A 8 8.52 8.01 -15.95
C ASN A 8 8.03 6.57 -16.12
N TYR A 9 8.14 6.01 -17.33
CA TYR A 9 7.77 4.62 -17.61
C TYR A 9 8.61 3.62 -16.78
N TYR A 10 9.93 3.75 -16.79
CA TYR A 10 10.80 2.83 -16.03
C TYR A 10 10.66 3.03 -14.51
N TYR A 11 10.49 4.26 -14.07
CA TYR A 11 10.24 4.58 -12.66
C TYR A 11 8.95 3.93 -12.16
N GLN A 12 7.83 4.10 -12.88
CA GLN A 12 6.55 3.48 -12.52
C GLN A 12 6.67 1.96 -12.50
N ARG A 13 7.30 1.36 -13.53
CA ARG A 13 7.51 -0.08 -13.57
C ARG A 13 8.34 -0.59 -12.39
N ALA A 14 9.39 0.14 -12.01
CA ALA A 14 10.22 -0.26 -10.87
C ALA A 14 9.46 -0.17 -9.54
N ARG A 15 8.72 0.92 -9.34
CA ARG A 15 7.89 1.13 -8.17
C ARG A 15 6.77 0.10 -8.06
N ASP A 16 5.95 -0.01 -9.11
CA ASP A 16 4.68 -0.74 -9.09
C ASP A 16 4.88 -2.25 -9.21
N ASN A 17 5.96 -2.72 -9.85
CA ASN A 17 6.19 -4.16 -10.01
C ASN A 17 7.26 -4.72 -9.07
N TYR A 18 8.36 -4.00 -8.85
CA TYR A 18 9.48 -4.56 -8.08
C TYR A 18 9.40 -4.15 -6.61
N ILE A 19 9.26 -2.85 -6.33
CA ILE A 19 9.25 -2.35 -4.95
C ILE A 19 7.95 -2.77 -4.23
N GLN A 20 6.81 -2.69 -4.91
CA GLN A 20 5.53 -3.20 -4.37
C GLN A 20 5.64 -4.68 -3.99
N THR A 21 6.18 -5.52 -4.89
CA THR A 21 6.37 -6.96 -4.63
C THR A 21 7.30 -7.19 -3.44
N LEU A 22 8.40 -6.43 -3.32
CA LEU A 22 9.29 -6.55 -2.17
C LEU A 22 8.57 -6.27 -0.84
N TYR A 23 7.70 -5.26 -0.79
CA TYR A 23 6.89 -5.00 0.39
C TYR A 23 5.84 -6.10 0.61
N HIS A 24 5.17 -6.58 -0.44
CA HIS A 24 4.24 -7.71 -0.38
C HIS A 24 4.89 -8.95 0.26
N GLU A 25 6.05 -9.38 -0.24
CA GLU A 25 6.78 -10.54 0.33
C GLU A 25 7.26 -10.30 1.76
N SER A 26 7.60 -9.05 2.11
CA SER A 26 7.95 -8.72 3.49
C SER A 26 6.75 -8.83 4.44
N ALA A 27 5.54 -8.50 3.98
CA ALA A 27 4.32 -8.71 4.76
C ALA A 27 4.06 -10.20 4.99
N HIS A 28 4.35 -11.06 4.01
CA HIS A 28 4.29 -12.51 4.22
C HIS A 28 5.21 -12.99 5.32
N THR A 29 6.44 -12.48 5.37
CA THR A 29 7.38 -12.81 6.45
C THR A 29 6.83 -12.35 7.81
N LEU A 30 6.27 -11.14 7.89
CA LEU A 30 5.71 -10.59 9.12
C LEU A 30 4.50 -11.40 9.63
N HIS A 31 3.57 -11.83 8.78
CA HIS A 31 2.40 -12.57 9.28
C HIS A 31 2.66 -14.08 9.49
N GLN A 32 3.82 -14.59 9.05
CA GLN A 32 4.26 -15.94 9.43
C GLN A 32 4.67 -15.99 10.91
N GLU A 33 5.21 -14.89 11.44
CA GLU A 33 5.63 -14.77 12.84
C GLU A 33 4.48 -14.39 13.78
N SER A 34 3.49 -13.63 13.30
CA SER A 34 2.30 -13.24 14.06
C SER A 34 1.03 -13.39 13.21
N PRO A 35 -0.03 -14.02 13.72
CA PRO A 35 -1.25 -14.22 12.94
C PRO A 35 -1.93 -12.89 12.57
N ILE A 36 -2.54 -12.87 11.38
CA ILE A 36 -3.35 -11.74 10.89
C ILE A 36 -4.54 -11.53 11.84
N PRO A 37 -4.89 -10.27 12.19
CA PRO A 37 -6.02 -10.00 13.07
C PRO A 37 -7.34 -10.50 12.49
N GLU A 38 -8.17 -11.17 13.30
CA GLU A 38 -9.42 -11.78 12.85
C GLU A 38 -10.42 -10.73 12.32
N GLU A 39 -10.40 -9.54 12.91
CA GLU A 39 -11.20 -8.39 12.48
C GLU A 39 -10.85 -7.91 11.06
N PHE A 40 -9.60 -8.07 10.62
CA PHE A 40 -9.21 -7.80 9.23
C PHE A 40 -9.90 -8.80 8.30
N ILE A 41 -9.79 -10.08 8.63
CA ILE A 41 -10.32 -11.19 7.82
C ILE A 41 -11.85 -11.07 7.70
N LYS A 42 -12.53 -10.78 8.80
CA LYS A 42 -14.00 -10.67 8.87
C LYS A 42 -14.60 -9.61 7.94
N LEU A 43 -13.85 -8.57 7.58
CA LEU A 43 -14.34 -7.51 6.70
C LEU A 43 -14.68 -8.01 5.29
N THR A 44 -13.99 -9.04 4.80
CA THR A 44 -14.16 -9.58 3.44
C THR A 44 -14.22 -11.11 3.40
N ILE A 45 -14.47 -11.76 4.53
CA ILE A 45 -14.44 -13.23 4.66
C ILE A 45 -15.37 -13.96 3.67
N SER A 46 -16.53 -13.38 3.36
CA SER A 46 -17.49 -13.95 2.40
C SER A 46 -17.09 -13.81 0.94
N ASP A 47 -16.02 -13.06 0.65
CA ASP A 47 -15.71 -12.55 -0.68
C ASP A 47 -14.30 -12.87 -1.16
N TYR A 48 -13.58 -13.72 -0.43
CA TYR A 48 -12.39 -14.38 -0.96
C TYR A 48 -12.77 -15.35 -2.09
N GLN A 49 -11.97 -15.35 -3.15
CA GLN A 49 -12.20 -16.09 -4.38
C GLN A 49 -11.25 -17.26 -4.58
N GLY A 50 -10.27 -17.44 -3.70
CA GLY A 50 -9.24 -18.47 -3.87
C GLY A 50 -8.49 -18.27 -5.19
N ASP A 51 -8.19 -19.35 -5.87
CA ASP A 51 -7.47 -19.31 -7.15
C ASP A 51 -8.25 -18.61 -8.29
N ASN A 52 -9.55 -18.36 -8.12
CA ASN A 52 -10.36 -17.63 -9.10
C ASN A 52 -10.18 -16.10 -9.05
N ALA A 53 -9.42 -15.58 -8.08
CA ALA A 53 -9.16 -14.16 -7.88
C ALA A 53 -8.79 -13.41 -9.19
N PHE A 54 -7.99 -14.04 -10.05
CA PHE A 54 -7.48 -13.46 -11.31
C PHE A 54 -8.52 -13.28 -12.42
N VAL A 55 -9.69 -13.91 -12.30
CA VAL A 55 -10.71 -13.91 -13.38
C VAL A 55 -12.09 -13.49 -12.90
N TYR A 56 -12.40 -13.71 -11.62
CA TYR A 56 -13.73 -13.53 -11.05
C TYR A 56 -14.29 -12.11 -11.25
N TRP A 57 -13.48 -11.09 -10.93
CA TRP A 57 -13.86 -9.68 -10.98
C TRP A 57 -14.04 -9.21 -12.43
N TYR A 58 -13.04 -9.49 -13.27
CA TYR A 58 -13.05 -9.18 -14.70
C TYR A 58 -14.27 -9.77 -15.42
N GLN A 59 -14.54 -11.07 -15.25
CA GLN A 59 -15.65 -11.74 -15.95
C GLN A 59 -17.03 -11.18 -15.57
N ARG A 60 -17.14 -10.59 -14.38
CA ARG A 60 -18.39 -9.98 -13.90
C ARG A 60 -18.50 -8.50 -14.22
N GLY A 61 -17.43 -7.88 -14.74
CA GLY A 61 -17.38 -6.43 -14.94
C GLY A 61 -17.49 -5.65 -13.63
N ILE A 62 -17.06 -6.24 -12.52
CA ILE A 62 -17.10 -5.64 -11.18
C ILE A 62 -15.66 -5.40 -10.73
N SER A 63 -15.37 -4.22 -10.20
CA SER A 63 -14.05 -3.93 -9.61
C SER A 63 -13.92 -4.53 -8.22
N SER A 64 -12.85 -5.29 -7.98
CA SER A 64 -12.45 -5.80 -6.65
C SER A 64 -12.30 -4.70 -5.59
N LEU A 65 -11.92 -3.48 -6.01
CA LEU A 65 -11.86 -2.30 -5.14
C LEU A 65 -13.20 -2.03 -4.44
N THR A 66 -14.30 -2.15 -5.17
CA THR A 66 -15.65 -1.90 -4.63
C THR A 66 -16.13 -3.02 -3.69
N ALA A 67 -15.43 -4.16 -3.69
CA ALA A 67 -15.59 -5.25 -2.73
C ALA A 67 -14.61 -5.16 -1.54
N GLY A 68 -13.75 -4.13 -1.48
CA GLY A 68 -12.84 -3.93 -0.37
C GLY A 68 -11.52 -4.69 -0.48
N PHE A 69 -11.13 -5.10 -1.69
CA PHE A 69 -9.81 -5.66 -2.00
C PHE A 69 -8.98 -4.65 -2.80
N ILE A 70 -7.71 -4.46 -2.43
CA ILE A 70 -6.87 -3.42 -3.07
C ILE A 70 -6.48 -3.78 -4.51
N SER A 71 -6.53 -5.07 -4.84
CA SER A 71 -6.26 -5.64 -6.15
C SER A 71 -7.15 -6.88 -6.34
N ASP A 72 -7.26 -7.38 -7.57
CA ASP A 72 -7.93 -8.66 -7.82
C ASP A 72 -7.22 -9.79 -7.05
N TYR A 73 -5.89 -9.76 -6.98
CA TYR A 73 -5.08 -10.79 -6.31
C TYR A 73 -5.26 -10.80 -4.79
N ALA A 74 -5.47 -9.64 -4.18
CA ALA A 74 -5.82 -9.52 -2.76
C ALA A 74 -7.08 -10.32 -2.37
N SER A 75 -7.96 -10.63 -3.34
CA SER A 75 -9.14 -11.48 -3.09
C SER A 75 -8.83 -12.98 -3.02
N LYS A 76 -7.58 -13.43 -3.21
CA LYS A 76 -7.22 -14.85 -3.19
C LYS A 76 -7.45 -15.47 -1.82
N ASN A 77 -6.86 -14.89 -0.78
CA ASN A 77 -6.96 -15.35 0.61
C ASN A 77 -6.55 -14.19 1.56
N PRO A 78 -6.74 -14.33 2.88
CA PRO A 78 -6.38 -13.28 3.83
C PRO A 78 -4.90 -12.89 3.83
N GLU A 79 -4.01 -13.84 3.55
CA GLU A 79 -2.57 -13.64 3.52
C GLU A 79 -2.16 -12.72 2.37
N GLU A 80 -2.66 -12.96 1.16
CA GLU A 80 -2.46 -12.09 0.00
C GLU A 80 -3.15 -10.74 0.18
N ASP A 81 -4.31 -10.69 0.85
CA ASP A 81 -5.08 -9.46 1.04
C ASP A 81 -4.28 -8.41 1.84
N ILE A 82 -3.77 -8.82 3.01
CA ILE A 82 -2.95 -7.93 3.82
C ILE A 82 -1.60 -7.61 3.14
N ALA A 83 -1.01 -8.57 2.42
CA ALA A 83 0.27 -8.37 1.74
C ALA A 83 0.15 -7.40 0.56
N GLU A 84 -0.89 -7.53 -0.25
CA GLU A 84 -1.20 -6.61 -1.34
C GLU A 84 -1.57 -5.22 -0.82
N LEU A 85 -2.35 -5.14 0.26
CA LEU A 85 -2.69 -3.87 0.89
C LEU A 85 -1.44 -3.17 1.42
N TYR A 86 -0.58 -3.90 2.12
CA TYR A 86 0.70 -3.38 2.60
C TYR A 86 1.57 -2.90 1.44
N GLY A 87 1.83 -3.76 0.46
CA GLY A 87 2.68 -3.43 -0.69
C GLY A 87 2.20 -2.21 -1.46
N THR A 88 0.90 -2.16 -1.77
CA THR A 88 0.28 -1.04 -2.49
C THR A 88 0.31 0.24 -1.65
N TYR A 89 0.02 0.14 -0.36
CA TYR A 89 0.09 1.28 0.55
C TYR A 89 1.52 1.80 0.70
N MET A 90 2.55 0.97 0.60
CA MET A 90 3.92 1.46 0.74
C MET A 90 4.40 2.29 -0.46
N VAL A 91 3.85 2.05 -1.66
CA VAL A 91 4.39 2.63 -2.91
C VAL A 91 3.56 3.73 -3.53
N LEU A 92 2.24 3.76 -3.31
CA LEU A 92 1.40 4.81 -3.89
C LEU A 92 1.67 6.17 -3.22
N LEU A 93 1.71 7.23 -4.03
CA LEU A 93 1.69 8.60 -3.51
C LEU A 93 0.31 8.90 -2.89
N PRO A 94 0.20 9.89 -2.00
CA PRO A 94 -1.09 10.26 -1.38
C PRO A 94 -2.20 10.50 -2.40
N GLU A 95 -1.89 11.17 -3.52
CA GLU A 95 -2.86 11.49 -4.55
C GLU A 95 -3.30 10.25 -5.35
N GLU A 96 -2.37 9.33 -5.62
CA GLU A 96 -2.66 8.06 -6.30
C GLU A 96 -3.50 7.14 -5.41
N TRP A 97 -3.20 7.12 -4.10
CA TRP A 97 -4.01 6.40 -3.11
C TRP A 97 -5.43 6.94 -3.05
N GLU A 98 -5.61 8.26 -2.97
CA GLU A 98 -6.94 8.86 -2.94
C GLU A 98 -7.72 8.61 -4.23
N GLN A 99 -7.05 8.65 -5.40
CA GLN A 99 -7.68 8.26 -6.67
C GLN A 99 -8.19 6.81 -6.66
N LEU A 100 -7.48 5.90 -6.00
CA LEU A 100 -7.91 4.52 -5.83
C LEU A 100 -9.08 4.41 -4.84
N MET A 101 -9.06 5.18 -3.75
CA MET A 101 -10.15 5.22 -2.77
C MET A 101 -11.44 5.80 -3.37
N VAL A 102 -11.36 6.82 -4.23
CA VAL A 102 -12.52 7.34 -4.97
C VAL A 102 -13.15 6.27 -5.87
N GLN A 103 -12.33 5.45 -6.53
CA GLN A 103 -12.85 4.31 -7.33
C GLN A 103 -13.52 3.26 -6.44
N ALA A 104 -12.93 2.99 -5.27
CA ALA A 104 -13.45 2.03 -4.30
C ALA A 104 -14.73 2.49 -3.58
N ASP A 105 -15.11 3.77 -3.64
CA ASP A 105 -16.19 4.35 -2.83
C ASP A 105 -17.61 4.05 -3.36
N HIS A 106 -17.84 2.78 -3.67
CA HIS A 106 -19.12 2.23 -4.10
C HIS A 106 -19.36 0.91 -3.36
N LYS A 107 -20.64 0.56 -3.22
CA LYS A 107 -21.04 -0.77 -2.75
C LYS A 107 -21.16 -1.69 -3.96
N TYR A 108 -20.39 -2.78 -4.01
CA TYR A 108 -20.55 -3.75 -5.10
C TYR A 108 -21.76 -4.69 -4.89
N LYS A 109 -22.21 -4.85 -3.63
CA LYS A 109 -23.45 -5.55 -3.25
C LYS A 109 -24.47 -4.54 -2.69
N PRO A 110 -25.72 -4.50 -3.17
CA PRO A 110 -26.74 -3.58 -2.65
C PRO A 110 -26.95 -3.69 -1.13
N GLU A 111 -26.84 -4.89 -0.58
CA GLU A 111 -27.01 -5.23 0.83
C GLU A 111 -25.75 -5.00 1.69
N ALA A 112 -24.60 -4.67 1.08
CA ALA A 112 -23.38 -4.45 1.84
C ALA A 112 -23.55 -3.29 2.83
N LEU A 113 -22.99 -3.45 4.02
CA LEU A 113 -22.99 -2.39 5.04
C LEU A 113 -22.13 -1.21 4.60
N TYR A 114 -20.96 -1.49 4.03
CA TYR A 114 -19.91 -0.53 3.71
C TYR A 114 -19.62 -0.43 2.21
N THR A 115 -19.10 0.70 1.76
CA THR A 115 -18.43 0.82 0.46
C THR A 115 -17.07 0.10 0.48
N GLY A 116 -16.50 -0.18 -0.68
CA GLY A 116 -15.15 -0.71 -0.79
C GLY A 116 -14.10 0.18 -0.11
N ARG A 117 -14.20 1.50 -0.28
CA ARG A 117 -13.36 2.50 0.42
C ARG A 117 -13.42 2.31 1.93
N GLN A 118 -14.62 2.26 2.49
CA GLN A 118 -14.84 2.09 3.93
C GLN A 118 -14.26 0.77 4.47
N ILE A 119 -14.25 -0.29 3.66
CA ILE A 119 -13.63 -1.57 4.00
C ILE A 119 -12.10 -1.44 3.97
N LEU A 120 -11.53 -0.87 2.91
CA LEU A 120 -10.09 -0.70 2.74
C LEU A 120 -9.48 0.22 3.81
N GLU A 121 -10.16 1.30 4.18
CA GLU A 121 -9.71 2.20 5.25
C GLU A 121 -9.70 1.47 6.61
N ARG A 122 -10.71 0.66 6.92
CA ARG A 122 -10.73 -0.17 8.15
C ARG A 122 -9.63 -1.22 8.15
N LYS A 123 -9.44 -1.93 7.03
CA LYS A 123 -8.35 -2.89 6.87
C LYS A 123 -6.99 -2.23 7.09
N LEU A 124 -6.80 -1.03 6.53
CA LEU A 124 -5.58 -0.25 6.70
C LEU A 124 -5.36 0.17 8.16
N GLU A 125 -6.40 0.63 8.87
CA GLU A 125 -6.32 0.95 10.30
C GLU A 125 -5.91 -0.27 11.14
N ILE A 126 -6.54 -1.42 10.90
CA ILE A 126 -6.19 -2.68 11.57
C ILE A 126 -4.75 -3.08 11.26
N MET A 127 -4.32 -2.98 10.00
CA MET A 127 -2.95 -3.30 9.59
C MET A 127 -1.92 -2.38 10.25
N LYS A 128 -2.21 -1.07 10.36
CA LYS A 128 -1.35 -0.10 11.05
C LYS A 128 -1.16 -0.46 12.51
N GLU A 129 -2.26 -0.76 13.20
CA GLU A 129 -2.24 -1.14 14.61
C GLU A 129 -1.51 -2.48 14.81
N TYR A 130 -1.80 -3.47 13.97
CA TYR A 130 -1.13 -4.77 13.97
C TYR A 130 0.39 -4.65 13.85
N LEU A 131 0.88 -3.85 12.89
CA LEU A 131 2.32 -3.67 12.67
C LEU A 131 2.97 -2.84 13.77
N LYS A 132 2.27 -1.85 14.30
CA LYS A 132 2.74 -1.05 15.42
C LYS A 132 2.86 -1.87 16.70
N THR A 133 1.86 -2.67 17.03
CA THR A 133 1.82 -3.43 18.28
C THR A 133 2.74 -4.63 18.26
N ASN A 134 2.83 -5.37 17.15
CA ASN A 134 3.66 -6.59 17.09
C ASN A 134 5.12 -6.33 16.71
N TYR A 135 5.38 -5.27 15.93
CA TYR A 135 6.72 -5.01 15.36
C TYR A 135 7.27 -3.63 15.70
N ASN A 136 6.54 -2.83 16.49
CA ASN A 136 6.92 -1.46 16.82
C ASN A 136 7.14 -0.60 15.56
N LEU A 137 6.42 -0.95 14.48
CA LEU A 137 6.58 -0.42 13.14
C LEU A 137 5.43 0.54 12.79
N ASP A 138 5.74 1.83 12.75
CA ASP A 138 4.79 2.84 12.27
C ASP A 138 4.88 2.97 10.75
N ILE A 139 3.98 2.29 10.03
CA ILE A 139 4.04 2.22 8.57
C ILE A 139 3.73 3.55 7.88
N ASP A 140 3.09 4.52 8.56
CA ASP A 140 2.89 5.86 7.98
C ASP A 140 4.21 6.61 7.87
N VAL A 141 5.10 6.42 8.84
CA VAL A 141 6.47 6.96 8.82
C VAL A 141 7.30 6.31 7.71
N VAL A 142 7.21 4.98 7.58
CA VAL A 142 7.95 4.26 6.54
C VAL A 142 7.43 4.63 5.15
N ARG A 143 6.11 4.70 4.96
CA ARG A 143 5.48 5.15 3.70
C ARG A 143 5.93 6.56 3.35
N ALA A 144 5.97 7.47 4.32
CA ALA A 144 6.42 8.84 4.08
C ALA A 144 7.87 8.88 3.57
N GLU A 145 8.79 8.14 4.19
CA GLU A 145 10.18 8.07 3.74
C GLU A 145 10.33 7.39 2.37
N ALA A 146 9.61 6.28 2.15
CA ALA A 146 9.58 5.60 0.86
C ALA A 146 9.12 6.58 -0.25
N ASN A 147 7.99 7.25 -0.04
CA ASN A 147 7.44 8.23 -0.99
C ASN A 147 8.37 9.43 -1.20
N ARG A 148 9.08 9.88 -0.17
CA ARG A 148 10.08 10.94 -0.30
C ARG A 148 11.23 10.52 -1.23
N ARG A 149 11.78 9.31 -1.06
CA ARG A 149 12.86 8.79 -1.92
C ARG A 149 12.39 8.53 -3.35
N MET A 150 11.20 7.97 -3.51
CA MET A 150 10.62 7.68 -4.82
C MET A 150 10.26 8.97 -5.58
N SER A 151 9.67 9.96 -4.91
CA SER A 151 9.38 11.28 -5.52
C SER A 151 10.63 12.08 -5.87
N ALA A 152 11.74 11.94 -5.12
CA ALA A 152 13.05 12.48 -5.50
C ALA A 152 13.48 11.97 -6.87
N SER A 153 13.32 10.66 -7.09
CA SER A 153 13.62 10.05 -8.38
C SER A 153 12.73 10.66 -9.46
N LYS A 154 11.41 10.78 -9.24
CA LYS A 154 10.46 11.36 -10.20
C LYS A 154 10.76 12.83 -10.56
N ASN A 155 11.16 13.65 -9.58
CA ASN A 155 11.33 15.10 -9.73
C ASN A 155 12.78 15.56 -9.92
N GLY A 156 13.76 14.64 -9.90
CA GLY A 156 15.19 14.95 -9.99
C GLY A 156 15.66 15.52 -11.33
N ALA A 157 14.77 15.67 -12.32
CA ALA A 157 15.03 16.35 -13.58
C ALA A 157 15.27 17.85 -13.33
N GLY A 158 16.49 18.20 -12.93
CA GLY A 158 16.94 19.59 -12.69
C GLY A 158 17.77 19.78 -11.42
N TRP A 159 17.94 18.73 -10.60
CA TRP A 159 18.71 18.82 -9.37
C TRP A 159 20.20 18.57 -9.65
N SER A 160 21.08 19.35 -9.04
CA SER A 160 22.51 19.02 -9.03
C SER A 160 22.74 17.74 -8.22
N VAL A 161 23.72 16.93 -8.59
CA VAL A 161 24.08 15.70 -7.84
C VAL A 161 24.28 15.96 -6.34
N PRO A 162 24.94 17.06 -5.90
CA PRO A 162 25.02 17.40 -4.49
C PRO A 162 23.67 17.70 -3.83
N ALA A 163 22.75 18.39 -4.51
CA ALA A 163 21.43 18.69 -3.98
C ALA A 163 20.56 17.42 -3.87
N PHE A 164 20.64 16.54 -4.87
CA PHE A 164 20.02 15.23 -4.82
C PHE A 164 20.58 14.41 -3.66
N ASN A 165 21.92 14.32 -3.54
CA ASN A 165 22.60 13.60 -2.46
C ASN A 165 22.26 14.13 -1.07
N GLU A 166 22.13 15.45 -0.88
CA GLU A 166 21.75 16.06 0.39
C GLU A 166 20.27 15.81 0.74
N PHE A 167 19.41 15.68 -0.26
CA PHE A 167 18.03 15.27 -0.06
C PHE A 167 17.92 13.79 0.26
N ILE A 168 18.57 12.90 -0.50
CA ILE A 168 18.51 11.46 -0.22
C ILE A 168 19.39 11.02 0.96
N LYS A 169 20.22 11.93 1.51
CA LYS A 169 21.13 11.68 2.63
C LYS A 169 20.37 11.00 3.77
N HIS A 170 21.02 10.00 4.37
CA HIS A 170 20.51 9.19 5.47
C HIS A 170 20.22 10.07 6.68
N ASP A 171 19.03 10.64 6.69
CA ASP A 171 18.57 11.49 7.77
C ASP A 171 17.06 11.39 7.89
N PHE A 172 16.61 10.39 8.64
CA PHE A 172 15.22 10.28 9.04
C PHE A 172 14.76 11.50 9.84
N THR A 173 15.67 12.36 10.35
CA THR A 173 15.35 13.61 11.08
C THR A 173 14.84 14.75 10.18
N LYS A 174 14.83 14.56 8.85
CA LYS A 174 14.19 15.48 7.90
C LYS A 174 12.76 15.10 7.53
N LEU A 175 12.22 14.00 8.07
CA LEU A 175 10.79 13.74 7.99
C LEU A 175 10.04 14.83 8.78
N PRO A 176 8.86 15.29 8.32
CA PRO A 176 8.11 16.30 9.07
C PRO A 176 7.84 15.80 10.50
N PRO A 177 7.85 16.66 11.52
CA PRO A 177 7.67 16.25 12.92
C PRO A 177 6.44 15.38 13.20
N SER A 178 5.40 15.48 12.36
CA SER A 178 4.19 14.64 12.40
C SER A 178 4.44 13.16 12.05
N TYR A 179 5.64 12.80 11.60
CA TYR A 179 6.03 11.45 11.15
C TYR A 179 7.17 10.86 11.99
N TYR A 180 7.47 11.37 13.18
CA TYR A 180 8.25 10.58 14.14
C TYR A 180 7.28 9.78 14.99
N SER A 181 7.53 8.47 15.05
CA SER A 181 6.86 7.60 16.00
C SER A 181 6.90 8.21 17.40
N SER A 182 5.74 8.29 18.05
CA SER A 182 5.61 8.67 19.47
C SER A 182 6.12 7.58 20.42
N ILE A 183 6.68 6.48 19.88
CA ILE A 183 7.22 5.39 20.68
C ILE A 183 8.44 5.91 21.45
N PRO A 184 8.43 5.80 22.79
CA PRO A 184 9.56 6.21 23.61
C PRO A 184 10.84 5.53 23.16
N LYS A 185 11.93 6.31 23.05
CA LYS A 185 13.27 5.74 22.96
C LYS A 185 13.59 5.13 24.33
N TYR A 186 13.66 3.80 24.40
CA TYR A 186 14.18 3.09 25.56
C TYR A 186 15.69 3.30 25.71
#